data_AF-A0A0C9M9C2-F1
#
_entry.id   AF-A0A0C9M9C2-F1
#
_cell.length_a   1.000
_cell.length_b   1.000
_cell.length_c   1.000
_cell.angle_alpha   90.00
_cell.angle_beta   90.00
_cell.angle_gamma   90.00
#
_symmetry.space_group_name_H-M   'P 1'
#
loop_
_entity.id
_entity.type
_entity.pdbx_description
1 polymer ?
#
loop_
_entity_poly.entity_id
_entity_poly.type
_entity_poly.pdbx_seq_one_letter_code
_entity_poly.pdbx_strand_id
1 'polypeptide(L)'
;MVWSCFVAGRLGPLVLLDGTVDQDAYYVNCLSENFVSWLQKLKSDNRNDDYIFMEDNATPHTWSYARWLKKRAMIKGFDFWPANSPDLNPIENVWAIL
;
A
#
# COMPACT_ATOMS: atom_id res chain seq x y z
N MET A 1 3.82 3.68 -14.39
CA MET A 1 2.86 4.06 -13.31
C MET A 1 3.68 4.36 -12.05
N VAL A 2 3.12 5.00 -11.03
CA VAL A 2 3.84 5.24 -9.77
C VAL A 2 3.03 4.64 -8.62
N TRP A 3 3.69 3.97 -7.69
CA TRP A 3 3.10 3.48 -6.45
C TRP A 3 3.71 4.21 -5.27
N SER A 4 2.89 4.52 -4.27
CA SER A 4 3.35 5.09 -3.00
C SER A 4 2.38 4.78 -1.87
N CYS A 5 2.82 5.05 -0.65
CA CYS A 5 1.98 5.05 0.54
C CYS A 5 2.48 6.14 1.51
N PHE A 6 1.69 6.47 2.53
CA PHE A 6 2.14 7.35 3.60
C PHE A 6 1.37 7.08 4.89
N VAL A 7 1.87 7.65 5.98
CA VAL A 7 1.18 7.77 7.27
C VAL A 7 1.26 9.22 7.73
N ALA A 8 0.44 9.61 8.71
CA ALA A 8 0.50 10.95 9.30
C ALA A 8 1.95 11.34 9.67
N GLY A 9 2.45 12.42 9.06
CA GLY A 9 3.78 12.97 9.32
C GLY A 9 4.96 12.23 8.67
N ARG A 10 4.74 11.17 7.88
CA ARG A 10 5.82 10.45 7.20
C ARG A 10 5.40 9.88 5.85
N LEU A 11 6.16 10.23 4.81
CA LEU A 11 6.03 9.63 3.48
C LEU A 11 6.62 8.22 3.44
N GLY A 12 5.98 7.36 2.67
CA GLY A 12 6.46 6.03 2.33
C GLY A 12 7.35 6.02 1.07
N PRO A 13 7.68 4.81 0.59
CA PRO A 13 8.45 4.64 -0.64
C PRO A 13 7.68 5.16 -1.85
N LEU A 14 8.36 5.88 -2.75
CA LEU A 14 7.85 6.27 -4.07
C LEU A 14 8.48 5.36 -5.12
N VAL A 15 7.69 4.46 -5.71
CA VAL A 15 8.17 3.38 -6.58
C VAL A 15 7.66 3.60 -7.99
N LEU A 16 8.59 3.66 -8.96
CA LEU A 16 8.24 3.66 -10.38
C LEU A 16 7.87 2.23 -10.78
N LEU A 17 6.64 2.07 -11.27
CA LEU A 17 6.15 0.82 -11.81
C LEU A 17 6.43 0.77 -13.32
N ASP A 18 7.21 -0.24 -13.71
CA ASP A 18 7.49 -0.56 -15.10
C ASP A 18 6.22 -1.09 -15.78
N GLY A 19 5.85 -0.46 -16.90
CA GLY A 19 4.62 -0.77 -17.62
C GLY A 19 4.68 -2.04 -18.47
N THR A 20 5.85 -2.67 -18.60
CA THR A 20 6.00 -3.88 -19.44
C THR A 20 5.69 -5.18 -18.72
N VAL A 21 5.49 -5.15 -17.40
CA VAL A 21 5.27 -6.35 -16.60
C VAL A 21 3.84 -6.44 -16.09
N ASP A 22 3.38 -7.68 -15.89
CA ASP A 22 2.11 -8.01 -15.27
C ASP A 22 1.89 -7.19 -13.99
N GLN A 23 0.81 -6.42 -13.97
CA GLN A 23 0.45 -5.51 -12.88
C GLN A 23 0.23 -6.25 -11.56
N ASP A 24 -0.28 -7.48 -11.61
CA ASP A 24 -0.51 -8.30 -10.41
C ASP A 24 0.82 -8.72 -9.78
N ALA A 25 1.75 -9.22 -10.61
CA ALA A 25 3.08 -9.60 -10.17
C ALA A 25 3.87 -8.39 -9.66
N TYR A 26 3.77 -7.25 -10.35
CA TYR A 26 4.50 -6.03 -9.95
C TYR A 26 3.97 -5.40 -8.67
N TYR A 27 2.65 -5.39 -8.45
CA TYR A 27 2.10 -4.93 -7.19
C TYR A 27 2.63 -5.75 -6.01
N VAL A 28 2.68 -7.08 -6.17
CA VAL A 28 3.22 -7.97 -5.12
C VAL A 28 4.70 -7.70 -4.89
N ASN A 29 5.50 -7.58 -5.95
CA ASN A 29 6.93 -7.25 -5.83
C ASN A 29 7.12 -5.90 -5.13
N CYS A 30 6.33 -4.89 -5.51
CA CYS A 30 6.36 -3.57 -4.89
C CYS A 30 6.08 -3.65 -3.38
N LEU A 31 5.05 -4.40 -2.98
CA LEU A 31 4.77 -4.62 -1.57
C LEU A 31 5.92 -5.34 -0.86
N SER A 32 6.42 -6.43 -1.43
CA SER A 32 7.44 -7.26 -0.77
C SER A 32 8.79 -6.55 -0.65
N GLU A 33 9.20 -5.79 -1.67
CA GLU A 33 10.52 -5.18 -1.74
C GLU A 33 10.56 -3.81 -1.06
N ASN A 34 9.45 -3.06 -1.09
CA ASN A 34 9.43 -1.67 -0.62
C ASN A 34 8.54 -1.48 0.60
N PHE A 35 7.28 -1.90 0.53
CA PHE A 35 6.30 -1.61 1.59
C PHE A 35 6.59 -2.35 2.90
N VAL A 36 6.84 -3.66 2.83
CA VAL A 36 7.00 -4.50 4.04
C VAL A 36 8.18 -4.05 4.88
N SER A 37 9.34 -3.79 4.27
CA SER A 37 10.52 -3.29 4.98
C SER A 37 10.28 -1.90 5.57
N TRP A 38 9.59 -1.02 4.84
CA TRP A 38 9.21 0.30 5.35
C TRP A 38 8.27 0.21 6.56
N LEU A 39 7.24 -0.63 6.48
CA LEU A 39 6.27 -0.83 7.57
C LEU A 39 6.94 -1.44 8.82
N GLN A 40 7.87 -2.37 8.64
CA GLN A 40 8.64 -2.95 9.76
C GLN A 40 9.49 -1.88 10.46
N LYS A 41 10.17 -1.02 9.68
CA LYS A 41 10.93 0.12 10.23
C LYS A 41 10.01 1.12 10.92
N LEU A 42 8.84 1.41 10.34
CA LEU A 42 7.85 2.29 10.93
C LEU A 42 7.39 1.77 12.31
N LYS A 43 7.06 0.48 12.41
CA LYS A 43 6.69 -0.18 13.67
C LYS A 43 7.83 -0.23 14.69
N SER A 44 9.08 -0.37 14.25
CA SER A 44 10.23 -0.33 15.18
C SER A 44 10.48 1.07 15.74
N ASP A 45 10.26 2.10 14.92
CA ASP A 45 10.40 3.50 15.32
C ASP A 45 9.27 3.95 16.27
N ASN A 46 8.06 3.41 16.09
CA ASN A 46 6.89 3.81 16.88
C ASN A 46 6.14 2.60 17.47
N ARG A 47 6.60 2.11 18.63
CA ARG A 47 6.18 0.84 19.25
C ARG A 47 4.70 0.75 19.68
N ASN A 48 3.97 1.87 19.69
CA ASN A 48 2.59 1.92 20.21
C ASN A 48 1.52 2.12 19.13
N ASP A 49 1.90 2.24 17.85
CA ASP A 49 0.93 2.49 16.78
C ASP A 49 0.48 1.20 16.10
N ASP A 50 -0.83 0.98 16.10
CA ASP A 50 -1.45 -0.05 15.30
C ASP A 50 -1.81 0.54 13.92
N TYR A 51 -1.03 0.19 12.89
CA TYR A 51 -1.22 0.71 11.54
C TYR A 51 -2.25 -0.12 10.77
N ILE A 52 -3.24 0.58 10.21
CA ILE A 52 -4.22 0.01 9.28
C ILE A 52 -3.79 0.38 7.86
N PHE A 53 -3.66 -0.62 7.00
CA PHE A 53 -3.32 -0.47 5.59
C PHE A 53 -4.60 -0.19 4.79
N MET A 54 -4.62 0.98 4.13
CA MET A 54 -5.71 1.44 3.28
C MET A 54 -5.30 1.31 1.82
N GLU A 55 -6.16 0.70 1.02
CA GLU A 55 -6.03 0.57 -0.43
C GLU A 55 -7.42 0.36 -1.04
N ASP A 56 -7.59 0.71 -2.32
CA ASP A 56 -8.82 0.45 -3.04
C ASP A 56 -8.93 -1.03 -3.46
N ASN A 57 -10.10 -1.41 -3.98
CA ASN A 57 -10.39 -2.77 -4.41
C ASN A 57 -9.92 -3.06 -5.85
N ALA A 58 -8.84 -2.45 -6.32
CA ALA A 58 -8.29 -2.76 -7.64
C ALA A 58 -7.95 -4.26 -7.78
N THR A 59 -8.00 -4.79 -9.01
CA THR A 59 -7.75 -6.22 -9.29
C THR A 59 -6.42 -6.71 -8.70
N PRO A 60 -5.28 -5.99 -8.84
CA PRO A 60 -4.01 -6.41 -8.25
C PRO A 60 -4.03 -6.48 -6.72
N HIS A 61 -4.81 -5.61 -6.06
CA HIS A 61 -4.90 -5.53 -4.60
C HIS A 61 -5.71 -6.69 -4.02
N THR A 62 -6.69 -7.18 -4.78
CA THR A 62 -7.61 -8.24 -4.36
C THR A 62 -7.19 -9.63 -4.83
N TRP A 63 -6.15 -9.72 -5.65
CA TRP A 63 -5.59 -10.99 -6.12
C TRP A 63 -5.13 -11.91 -4.98
N SER A 64 -5.20 -13.22 -5.21
CA SER A 64 -4.97 -14.22 -4.15
C SER A 64 -3.57 -14.15 -3.56
N TYR A 65 -2.55 -13.91 -4.40
CA TYR A 65 -1.17 -13.83 -3.95
C TYR A 65 -0.88 -12.54 -3.17
N ALA A 66 -1.47 -11.41 -3.59
CA ALA A 66 -1.46 -10.16 -2.85
C ALA A 66 -2.06 -10.32 -1.45
N ARG A 67 -3.23 -10.96 -1.34
CA ARG A 67 -3.87 -11.27 -0.05
C ARG A 67 -3.01 -12.20 0.81
N TRP A 68 -2.41 -13.22 0.20
CA TRP A 68 -1.49 -14.13 0.89
C TRP A 68 -0.28 -13.39 1.46
N LEU A 69 0.36 -12.51 0.67
CA LEU A 69 1.50 -11.71 1.12
C LEU A 69 1.11 -10.81 2.30
N LYS A 70 -0.01 -10.08 2.19
CA LYS A 70 -0.50 -9.21 3.26
C LYS A 70 -0.74 -9.96 4.57
N LYS A 71 -1.36 -11.15 4.48
CA LYS A 71 -1.57 -12.02 5.64
C LYS A 71 -0.26 -12.52 6.23
N ARG A 72 0.69 -12.97 5.39
CA ARG A 72 2.01 -13.45 5.82
C ARG A 72 2.83 -12.35 6.50
N ALA A 73 2.74 -11.12 6.02
CA ALA A 73 3.43 -9.95 6.59
C ALA A 73 2.70 -9.34 7.80
N MET A 74 1.60 -9.95 8.27
CA MET A 74 0.78 -9.45 9.38
C MET A 74 0.34 -7.99 9.17
N ILE A 75 -0.01 -7.66 7.92
CA ILE A 75 -0.58 -6.36 7.55
C ILE A 75 -2.06 -6.39 7.92
N LYS A 76 -2.49 -5.44 8.76
CA LYS A 76 -3.90 -5.22 9.08
C LYS A 76 -4.49 -4.36 7.97
N GLY A 77 -5.43 -4.91 7.21
CA GLY A 77 -6.13 -4.17 6.16
C GLY A 77 -7.31 -3.38 6.72
N PHE A 78 -7.78 -2.40 5.96
CA PHE A 78 -9.06 -1.75 6.19
C PHE A 78 -10.20 -2.68 5.71
N ASP A 79 -11.18 -2.95 6.57
CA ASP A 79 -12.17 -4.01 6.34
C ASP A 79 -13.13 -3.74 5.17
N PHE A 80 -13.41 -2.47 4.87
CA PHE A 80 -14.38 -2.09 3.84
C PHE A 80 -13.93 -0.84 3.09
N TRP A 81 -13.50 -0.99 1.83
CA TRP A 81 -13.29 0.13 0.92
C TRP A 81 -14.48 0.28 -0.03
N PRO A 82 -15.23 1.41 -0.02
CA PRO A 82 -16.32 1.61 -0.95
C PRO A 82 -15.81 1.74 -2.40
N ALA A 83 -16.50 1.10 -3.35
CA ALA A 83 -16.11 1.18 -4.76
C ALA A 83 -16.21 2.63 -5.29
N ASN A 84 -15.29 3.00 -6.20
CA ASN A 84 -15.27 4.32 -6.83
C ASN A 84 -15.28 5.51 -5.85
N SER A 85 -14.63 5.36 -4.70
CA SER A 85 -14.55 6.42 -3.67
C SER A 85 -13.10 6.90 -3.46
N PRO A 86 -12.49 7.54 -4.48
CA PRO A 86 -11.14 8.11 -4.35
C PRO A 86 -11.10 9.28 -3.35
N ASP A 87 -12.23 9.98 -3.16
CA ASP A 87 -12.41 11.06 -2.19
C ASP A 87 -12.18 10.61 -0.74
N LEU A 88 -12.34 9.32 -0.45
CA LEU A 88 -12.06 8.72 0.87
C LEU A 88 -10.59 8.34 1.05
N ASN A 89 -9.75 8.43 0.02
CA ASN A 89 -8.33 8.12 0.10
C ASN A 89 -7.49 9.39 0.27
N PRO A 90 -6.88 9.61 1.45
CA PRO A 90 -6.03 10.78 1.68
C PRO A 90 -4.85 10.91 0.71
N ILE A 91 -4.42 9.82 0.06
CA ILE A 91 -3.30 9.86 -0.88
C ILE A 91 -3.63 10.66 -2.14
N GLU A 92 -4.90 10.75 -2.53
CA GLU A 92 -5.32 11.53 -3.72
C GLU A 92 -5.02 13.01 -3.53
N ASN A 93 -5.16 13.52 -2.29
CA ASN A 93 -4.77 14.90 -1.97
C ASN A 93 -3.25 15.10 -2.08
N VAL A 94 -2.45 14.08 -1.73
CA VAL A 94 -0.99 14.13 -1.87
C VAL A 94 -0.62 14.15 -3.35
N TRP A 95 -1.28 13.34 -4.18
CA TRP A 95 -1.04 13.34 -5.62
C TRP A 95 -1.47 14.65 -6.29
N ALA A 96 -2.56 15.27 -5.84
CA ALA A 96 -3.06 16.52 -6.42
C ALA A 96 -2.12 17.72 -6.23
N ILE A 97 -1.17 17.65 -5.28
CA ILE A 97 -0.20 18.72 -4.99
C ILE A 97 1.22 18.42 -5.48
N LEU A 98 1.46 17.24 -6.07
CA LEU A 98 2.75 16.82 -6.64
C LEU A 98 2.78 17.07 -8.15
#